data_AF-A0AAW7QG45-F1
#
_entry.id   AF-A0AAW7QG45-F1
#
_cell.length_a   1.000
_cell.length_b   1.000
_cell.length_c   1.000
_cell.angle_alpha   90.00
_cell.angle_beta   90.00
_cell.angle_gamma   90.00
#
_symmetry.space_group_name_H-M   'P 1'
#
loop_
_entity.id
_entity.type
_entity.pdbx_description
1 polymer ?
#
loop_
_entity_poly.entity_id
_entity_poly.type
_entity_poly.pdbx_seq_one_letter_code
_entity_poly.pdbx_strand_id
1 'polypeptide(L)'
;HVLTGGNLDGVLTPPDSGYKAMVNTAFGPNYEAIAPEIIRASNERQLFIWWVFVGEIAIFCFMYAFYGRKSAVITRPNDEVEVFTLFHRSIIWLNVCIIVVLIITGFNITWSLRSGGGYIPFILRGTHEVTGLIWFPIWLLMTIIAFKDIKLLSKNSLINKLVLPGKYKPMKRIIFIVFVAMGAGLLTSGATIWYLHPDAFSHAHYIQFKRALLYVHFGSSVLIMFFLMDFVYSALIAVKGNLKGL
;
A
#
# COMPACT_ATOMS: atom_id res chain seq x y z
N HIS A 1 13.55 -7.00 -30.92
CA HIS A 1 12.51 -8.06 -30.86
C HIS A 1 12.15 -8.53 -29.44
N VAL A 2 12.98 -8.28 -28.42
CA VAL A 2 12.77 -8.76 -27.03
C VAL A 2 11.67 -8.01 -26.25
N LEU A 3 11.32 -6.77 -26.66
CA LEU A 3 10.38 -5.93 -25.91
C LEU A 3 8.91 -6.04 -26.34
N THR A 4 8.60 -6.72 -27.45
CA THR A 4 7.22 -6.84 -27.98
C THR A 4 6.85 -8.25 -28.45
N GLY A 5 7.76 -9.22 -28.32
CA GLY A 5 7.57 -10.61 -28.77
C GLY A 5 7.85 -11.65 -27.69
N GLY A 6 7.83 -11.27 -26.40
CA GLY A 6 8.05 -12.20 -25.29
C GLY A 6 6.84 -13.09 -25.09
N ASN A 7 7.05 -14.41 -25.17
CA ASN A 7 6.04 -15.38 -24.77
C ASN A 7 5.74 -15.18 -23.28
N LEU A 8 4.46 -15.01 -22.93
CA LEU A 8 3.99 -14.65 -21.57
C LEU A 8 4.15 -15.79 -20.56
N ASP A 9 4.61 -16.95 -21.03
CA ASP A 9 4.93 -18.11 -20.22
C ASP A 9 6.27 -17.97 -19.48
N GLY A 10 7.13 -17.01 -19.84
CA GLY A 10 8.36 -16.68 -19.10
C GLY A 10 9.55 -17.60 -19.38
N VAL A 11 9.48 -18.43 -20.43
CA VAL A 11 10.51 -19.43 -20.77
C VAL A 11 11.70 -18.75 -21.45
N LEU A 12 12.80 -18.58 -20.72
CA LEU A 12 14.02 -17.93 -21.26
C LEU A 12 14.86 -18.83 -22.16
N THR A 13 14.78 -20.15 -21.98
CA THR A 13 15.54 -21.14 -22.76
C THR A 13 14.66 -22.30 -23.19
N PRO A 14 14.85 -22.85 -24.41
CA PRO A 14 14.08 -24.00 -24.87
C PRO A 14 14.20 -25.19 -23.90
N PRO A 15 13.11 -25.95 -23.67
CA PRO A 15 13.17 -27.14 -22.81
C PRO A 15 14.09 -28.20 -23.42
N ASP A 16 14.95 -28.78 -22.58
CA ASP A 16 15.91 -29.85 -22.93
C ASP A 16 15.27 -31.25 -23.01
N SER A 17 14.00 -31.37 -22.62
CA SER A 17 13.27 -32.62 -22.55
C SER A 17 11.77 -32.41 -22.70
N GLY A 18 11.05 -33.44 -23.16
CA GLY A 18 9.59 -33.41 -23.25
C GLY A 18 8.91 -33.23 -21.89
N TYR A 19 9.50 -33.77 -20.82
CA TYR A 19 9.04 -33.55 -19.45
C TYR A 19 9.15 -32.07 -19.04
N LYS A 20 10.30 -31.44 -19.29
CA LYS A 20 10.50 -30.00 -19.00
C LYS A 20 9.58 -29.12 -19.85
N ALA A 21 9.30 -29.51 -21.09
CA ALA A 21 8.31 -28.82 -21.93
C ALA A 21 6.91 -28.89 -21.30
N MET A 22 6.46 -30.09 -20.90
CA MET A 22 5.17 -30.30 -20.24
C MET A 22 5.06 -29.51 -18.93
N VAL A 23 6.09 -29.53 -18.09
CA VAL A 23 6.13 -28.79 -16.82
C VAL A 23 6.09 -27.28 -17.06
N ASN A 24 6.86 -26.77 -18.03
CA ASN A 24 6.86 -25.35 -18.37
C ASN A 24 5.50 -24.89 -18.89
N THR A 25 4.81 -25.69 -19.70
CA THR A 25 3.48 -25.36 -20.21
C THR A 25 2.42 -25.37 -19.10
N ALA A 26 2.47 -26.36 -18.20
CA ALA A 26 1.48 -26.49 -17.13
C ALA A 26 1.69 -25.46 -16.01
N PHE A 27 2.93 -25.31 -15.52
CA PHE A 27 3.25 -24.59 -14.28
C PHE A 27 4.10 -23.33 -14.50
N GLY A 28 4.55 -23.10 -15.72
CA GLY A 28 5.55 -22.09 -16.04
C GLY A 28 6.98 -22.62 -15.79
N PRO A 29 7.99 -21.91 -16.30
CA PRO A 29 9.38 -22.22 -16.03
C PRO A 29 9.71 -22.01 -14.56
N ASN A 30 10.83 -22.62 -14.16
CA ASN A 30 11.34 -22.62 -12.80
C ASN A 30 11.34 -21.20 -12.20
N TYR A 31 11.15 -21.08 -10.89
CA TYR A 31 10.95 -19.81 -10.18
C TYR A 31 12.03 -18.77 -10.51
N GLU A 32 13.26 -19.21 -10.75
CA GLU A 32 14.41 -18.38 -11.13
C GLU A 32 14.39 -17.88 -12.59
N ALA A 33 13.43 -18.28 -13.42
CA ALA A 33 13.42 -17.91 -14.84
C ALA A 33 12.83 -16.51 -15.12
N ILE A 34 12.05 -15.92 -14.21
CA ILE A 34 11.53 -14.55 -14.40
C ILE A 34 12.35 -13.60 -13.53
N ALA A 35 13.16 -12.76 -14.18
CA ALA A 35 14.04 -11.80 -13.53
C ALA A 35 14.79 -12.41 -12.31
N PRO A 36 15.59 -13.48 -12.53
CA PRO A 36 16.35 -14.17 -11.48
C PRO A 36 17.11 -13.20 -10.58
N GLU A 37 17.64 -12.12 -11.16
CA GLU A 37 18.37 -11.09 -10.46
C GLU A 37 17.48 -10.34 -9.46
N ILE A 38 16.23 -10.05 -9.82
CA ILE A 38 15.26 -9.38 -8.95
C ILE A 38 14.81 -10.32 -7.83
N ILE A 39 14.52 -11.58 -8.16
CA ILE A 39 14.09 -12.59 -7.17
C ILE A 39 15.21 -12.87 -6.17
N ARG A 40 16.42 -13.12 -6.66
CA ARG A 40 17.61 -13.33 -5.83
C ARG A 40 17.89 -12.10 -4.97
N ALA A 41 17.92 -10.90 -5.56
CA ALA A 41 18.12 -9.68 -4.80
C ALA A 41 17.01 -9.44 -3.76
N SER A 42 15.75 -9.78 -4.08
CA SER A 42 14.62 -9.71 -3.15
C SER A 42 14.80 -10.67 -1.98
N ASN A 43 15.13 -11.94 -2.24
CA ASN A 43 15.32 -12.96 -1.21
C ASN A 43 16.54 -12.67 -0.33
N GLU A 44 17.66 -12.25 -0.92
CA GLU A 44 18.88 -11.86 -0.20
C GLU A 44 18.65 -10.60 0.65
N ARG A 45 17.80 -9.67 0.20
CA ARG A 45 17.54 -8.40 0.90
C ARG A 45 16.35 -8.43 1.84
N GLN A 46 15.45 -9.41 1.73
CA GLN A 46 14.26 -9.56 2.59
C GLN A 46 14.58 -9.54 4.09
N LEU A 47 15.75 -10.09 4.46
CA LEU A 47 16.27 -10.08 5.83
C LEU A 47 16.56 -8.66 6.37
N PHE A 48 16.87 -7.71 5.48
CA PHE A 48 17.24 -6.34 5.84
C PHE A 48 16.10 -5.34 5.75
N ILE A 49 15.04 -5.66 5.01
CA ILE A 49 13.89 -4.76 4.85
C ILE A 49 13.24 -4.42 6.20
N TRP A 50 13.20 -5.37 7.15
CA TRP A 50 12.70 -5.10 8.49
C TRP A 50 13.53 -4.03 9.23
N TRP A 51 14.84 -3.99 9.02
CA TRP A 51 15.71 -2.97 9.62
C TRP A 51 15.48 -1.58 9.03
N VAL A 52 15.12 -1.49 7.74
CA VAL A 52 14.69 -0.21 7.14
C VAL A 52 13.44 0.30 7.86
N PHE A 53 12.47 -0.58 8.11
CA PHE A 53 11.25 -0.22 8.81
C PHE A 53 11.46 0.13 10.30
N VAL A 54 12.31 -0.62 11.01
CA VAL A 54 12.72 -0.25 12.38
C VAL A 54 13.43 1.10 12.38
N GLY A 55 14.30 1.34 11.39
CA GLY A 55 15.00 2.61 11.20
C GLY A 55 14.02 3.77 10.97
N GLU A 56 13.03 3.59 10.11
CA GLU A 56 11.97 4.59 9.87
C GLU A 56 11.18 4.89 11.14
N ILE A 57 10.76 3.86 11.89
CA ILE A 57 10.06 4.04 13.17
C ILE A 57 10.96 4.75 14.18
N ALA A 58 12.24 4.39 14.27
CA ALA A 58 13.19 5.02 15.18
C ALA A 58 13.44 6.49 14.82
N ILE A 59 13.61 6.80 13.54
CA ILE A 59 13.72 8.19 13.05
C ILE A 59 12.45 8.95 13.37
N PHE A 60 11.27 8.36 13.15
CA PHE A 60 10.00 8.98 13.51
C PHE A 60 9.90 9.28 15.01
N CYS A 61 10.23 8.31 15.87
CA CYS A 61 10.25 8.48 17.32
C CYS A 61 11.27 9.54 17.76
N PHE A 62 12.46 9.56 17.16
CA PHE A 62 13.48 10.59 17.39
C PHE A 62 12.95 11.96 17.00
N MET A 63 12.42 12.11 15.79
CA MET A 63 11.89 13.38 15.32
C MET A 63 10.73 13.87 16.20
N TYR A 64 9.89 12.95 16.66
CA TYR A 64 8.83 13.24 17.62
C TYR A 64 9.37 13.78 18.95
N ALA A 65 10.33 13.08 19.55
CA ALA A 65 10.87 13.40 20.86
C ALA A 65 11.66 14.72 20.86
N PHE A 66 12.44 14.97 19.80
CA PHE A 66 13.40 16.09 19.76
C PHE A 66 12.89 17.34 19.06
N TYR A 67 12.17 17.22 17.94
CA TYR A 67 11.66 18.39 17.22
C TYR A 67 10.30 18.87 17.73
N GLY A 68 9.57 17.99 18.43
CA GLY A 68 8.42 18.34 19.23
C GLY A 68 7.28 19.04 18.48
N ARG A 69 6.16 19.25 19.18
CA ARG A 69 4.94 19.85 18.60
C ARG A 69 5.05 21.37 18.56
N LYS A 70 5.17 21.97 17.37
CA LYS A 70 4.98 23.42 17.21
C LYS A 70 3.51 23.75 17.42
N SER A 71 3.20 24.51 18.48
CA SER A 71 1.82 24.90 18.79
C SER A 71 1.45 26.16 18.05
N ALA A 72 0.33 26.16 17.34
CA ALA A 72 -0.27 27.43 16.95
C ALA A 72 -0.66 28.16 18.24
N VAL A 73 -0.15 29.38 18.42
CA VAL A 73 -0.57 30.25 19.52
C VAL A 73 -1.94 30.79 19.14
N ILE A 74 -2.99 30.22 19.71
CA ILE A 74 -4.37 30.68 19.50
C ILE A 74 -4.57 31.90 20.40
N THR A 75 -4.46 33.09 19.81
CA THR A 75 -4.63 34.35 20.56
C THR A 75 -6.09 34.71 20.76
N ARG A 76 -7.01 34.21 19.92
CA ARG A 76 -8.45 34.44 20.01
C ARG A 76 -9.22 33.16 19.63
N PRO A 77 -10.15 32.66 20.46
CA PRO A 77 -10.94 31.45 20.15
C PRO A 77 -11.82 31.58 18.90
N ASN A 78 -12.26 32.79 18.57
CA ASN A 78 -13.11 33.06 17.40
C ASN A 78 -12.35 32.96 16.07
N ASP A 79 -11.01 32.84 16.10
CA ASP A 79 -10.19 32.68 14.89
C ASP A 79 -10.06 31.20 14.49
N GLU A 80 -10.68 30.27 15.24
CA GLU A 80 -10.72 28.85 14.88
C GLU A 80 -11.70 28.61 13.72
N VAL A 81 -11.25 27.84 12.73
CA VAL A 81 -12.08 27.39 11.59
C VAL A 81 -12.18 25.89 11.58
N GLU A 82 -13.37 25.36 11.26
CA GLU A 82 -13.57 23.93 11.12
C GLU A 82 -12.84 23.40 9.88
N VAL A 83 -11.74 22.68 10.10
CA VAL A 83 -10.94 22.08 9.02
C VAL A 83 -11.45 20.69 8.66
N PHE A 84 -11.97 19.91 9.62
CA PHE A 84 -12.56 18.59 9.39
C PHE A 84 -13.86 18.42 10.17
N THR A 85 -14.93 18.08 9.45
CA THR A 85 -16.20 17.66 10.06
C THR A 85 -16.06 16.29 10.74
N LEU A 86 -16.98 15.97 11.65
CA LEU A 86 -17.02 14.68 12.35
C LEU A 86 -16.97 13.49 11.37
N PHE A 87 -17.65 13.59 10.23
CA PHE A 87 -17.62 12.57 9.18
C PHE A 87 -16.21 12.33 8.63
N HIS A 88 -15.49 13.40 8.29
CA HIS A 88 -14.12 13.30 7.78
C HIS A 88 -13.19 12.68 8.83
N ARG A 89 -13.32 13.11 10.09
CA ARG A 89 -12.55 12.59 11.22
C ARG A 89 -12.74 11.09 11.38
N SER A 90 -13.99 10.63 11.39
CA SER A 90 -14.33 9.21 11.48
C SER A 90 -13.71 8.38 10.36
N ILE A 91 -13.72 8.88 9.12
CA ILE A 91 -13.10 8.19 7.98
C ILE A 91 -11.58 8.12 8.12
N ILE A 92 -10.94 9.22 8.54
CA ILE A 92 -9.48 9.26 8.69
C ILE A 92 -9.04 8.30 9.80
N TRP A 93 -9.72 8.29 10.95
CA TRP A 93 -9.41 7.36 12.04
C TRP A 93 -9.67 5.90 11.67
N LEU A 94 -10.77 5.63 10.99
CA LEU A 94 -11.06 4.29 10.48
C LEU A 94 -9.98 3.81 9.51
N ASN A 95 -9.52 4.70 8.61
CA ASN A 95 -8.41 4.42 7.72
C ASN A 95 -7.12 4.09 8.50
N VAL A 96 -6.78 4.87 9.53
CA VAL A 96 -5.61 4.60 10.38
C VAL A 96 -5.70 3.22 11.02
N CYS A 97 -6.83 2.86 11.63
CA CYS A 97 -7.02 1.56 12.28
C CYS A 97 -6.88 0.41 11.28
N ILE A 98 -7.52 0.51 10.11
CA ILE A 98 -7.46 -0.51 9.05
C ILE A 98 -6.02 -0.68 8.54
N ILE A 99 -5.31 0.43 8.29
CA ILE A 99 -3.92 0.41 7.83
C ILE A 99 -3.01 -0.26 8.86
N VAL A 100 -3.18 0.00 10.16
CA VAL A 100 -2.39 -0.67 11.21
C VAL A 100 -2.59 -2.18 11.16
N VAL A 101 -3.83 -2.66 10.99
CA VAL A 101 -4.12 -4.08 10.84
C VAL A 101 -3.47 -4.65 9.57
N LEU A 102 -3.58 -3.95 8.44
CA LEU A 102 -2.96 -4.36 7.16
C LEU A 102 -1.43 -4.43 7.25
N ILE A 103 -0.79 -3.50 7.95
CA ILE A 103 0.65 -3.52 8.20
C ILE A 103 1.00 -4.75 9.03
N ILE A 104 0.39 -4.95 10.20
CA ILE A 104 0.73 -6.06 11.10
C ILE A 104 0.56 -7.41 10.38
N THR A 105 -0.57 -7.58 9.70
CA THR A 105 -0.89 -8.83 8.99
C THR A 105 -0.03 -9.01 7.73
N GLY A 106 0.23 -7.96 6.97
CA GLY A 106 1.07 -7.99 5.76
C GLY A 106 2.54 -8.29 6.09
N PHE A 107 3.05 -7.72 7.18
CA PHE A 107 4.37 -8.06 7.72
C PHE A 107 4.43 -9.53 8.18
N ASN A 108 3.36 -10.14 8.65
CA ASN A 108 3.41 -11.57 8.93
C ASN A 108 3.53 -12.41 7.65
N ILE A 109 2.85 -12.02 6.57
CA ILE A 109 2.89 -12.72 5.28
C ILE A 109 4.29 -12.64 4.65
N THR A 110 4.86 -11.43 4.57
CA THR A 110 6.17 -11.20 3.93
C THR A 110 7.32 -11.88 4.68
N TRP A 111 7.24 -11.97 6.02
CA TRP A 111 8.29 -12.60 6.84
C TRP A 111 7.85 -13.94 7.45
N SER A 112 7.01 -14.67 6.72
CA SER A 112 6.47 -15.97 7.15
C SER A 112 7.53 -17.01 7.49
N LEU A 113 8.72 -16.94 6.86
CA LEU A 113 9.90 -17.74 7.20
C LEU A 113 10.33 -17.58 8.67
N ARG A 114 10.10 -16.41 9.27
CA ARG A 114 10.45 -16.11 10.66
C ARG A 114 9.32 -16.43 11.62
N SER A 115 8.07 -16.39 11.16
CA SER A 115 6.90 -16.78 11.94
C SER A 115 6.67 -18.30 11.96
N GLY A 116 7.42 -19.08 11.18
CA GLY A 116 7.46 -20.55 11.25
C GLY A 116 6.21 -21.26 10.71
N GLY A 117 5.32 -20.53 10.04
CA GLY A 117 4.04 -21.08 9.56
C GLY A 117 3.06 -21.45 10.69
N GLY A 118 2.04 -22.24 10.35
CA GLY A 118 1.04 -22.72 11.32
C GLY A 118 -0.24 -21.86 11.38
N TYR A 119 -1.03 -22.08 12.43
CA TYR A 119 -2.37 -21.51 12.57
C TYR A 119 -2.37 -19.98 12.63
N ILE A 120 -1.43 -19.37 13.35
CA ILE A 120 -1.35 -17.91 13.49
C ILE A 120 -1.09 -17.23 12.13
N PRO A 121 -0.06 -17.61 11.35
CA PRO A 121 0.12 -17.05 10.01
C PRO A 121 -1.05 -17.29 9.06
N PHE A 122 -1.73 -18.44 9.16
CA PHE A 122 -2.94 -18.72 8.39
C PHE A 122 -4.07 -17.71 8.69
N ILE A 123 -4.36 -17.47 9.97
CA ILE A 123 -5.39 -16.50 10.39
C ILE A 123 -5.00 -15.07 10.03
N LEU A 124 -3.74 -14.70 10.21
CA LEU A 124 -3.24 -13.37 9.85
C LEU A 124 -3.35 -13.11 8.34
N ARG A 125 -3.11 -14.14 7.52
CA ARG A 125 -3.34 -14.05 6.07
C ARG A 125 -4.81 -13.82 5.74
N GLY A 126 -5.72 -14.64 6.26
CA GLY A 126 -7.15 -14.48 6.02
C GLY A 126 -7.66 -13.11 6.48
N THR A 127 -7.15 -12.63 7.62
CA THR A 127 -7.46 -11.29 8.15
C THR A 127 -6.94 -10.20 7.21
N HIS A 128 -5.72 -10.33 6.67
CA HIS A 128 -5.15 -9.37 5.72
C HIS A 128 -6.04 -9.20 4.49
N GLU A 129 -6.43 -10.32 3.88
CA GLU A 129 -7.21 -10.36 2.64
C GLU A 129 -8.59 -9.69 2.84
N VAL A 130 -9.31 -10.07 3.91
CA VAL A 130 -10.63 -9.47 4.22
C VAL A 130 -10.50 -8.00 4.59
N THR A 131 -9.50 -7.63 5.39
CA THR A 131 -9.27 -6.24 5.79
C THR A 131 -8.94 -5.37 4.57
N GLY A 132 -8.22 -5.90 3.58
CA GLY A 132 -7.92 -5.19 2.34
C GLY A 132 -9.17 -4.88 1.52
N LEU A 133 -10.14 -5.80 1.47
CA LEU A 133 -11.44 -5.57 0.83
C LEU A 133 -12.26 -4.53 1.58
N ILE A 134 -12.27 -4.56 2.92
CA ILE A 134 -12.92 -3.56 3.77
C ILE A 134 -12.26 -2.19 3.61
N TRP A 135 -10.95 -2.15 3.33
CA TRP A 135 -10.22 -0.91 3.11
C TRP A 135 -10.63 -0.20 1.83
N PHE A 136 -11.02 -0.93 0.77
CA PHE A 136 -11.40 -0.37 -0.53
C PHE A 136 -12.37 0.84 -0.44
N PRO A 137 -13.55 0.74 0.21
CA PRO A 137 -14.47 1.88 0.33
C PRO A 137 -13.87 3.03 1.14
N ILE A 138 -13.06 2.75 2.16
CA ILE A 138 -12.43 3.79 3.00
C ILE A 138 -11.33 4.53 2.25
N TRP A 139 -10.49 3.80 1.52
CA TRP A 139 -9.49 4.38 0.63
C TRP A 139 -10.14 5.26 -0.45
N LEU A 140 -11.25 4.81 -1.04
CA LEU A 140 -11.98 5.60 -2.04
C LEU A 140 -12.55 6.89 -1.44
N LEU A 141 -13.14 6.82 -0.24
CA LEU A 141 -13.62 8.01 0.48
C LEU A 141 -12.47 8.96 0.81
N MET A 142 -11.34 8.46 1.33
CA MET A 142 -10.13 9.26 1.57
C MET A 142 -9.62 9.92 0.29
N THR A 143 -9.67 9.19 -0.82
CA THR A 143 -9.32 9.69 -2.16
C THR A 143 -10.25 10.85 -2.56
N ILE A 144 -11.57 10.69 -2.44
CA ILE A 144 -12.55 11.75 -2.75
C ILE A 144 -12.35 12.99 -1.87
N ILE A 145 -12.19 12.81 -0.55
CA ILE A 145 -12.00 13.90 0.42
C ILE A 145 -10.75 14.73 0.08
N ALA A 146 -9.69 14.08 -0.39
CA ALA A 146 -8.43 14.74 -0.70
C ALA A 146 -8.30 15.24 -2.15
N PHE A 147 -9.06 14.70 -3.12
CA PHE A 147 -9.11 15.18 -4.52
C PHE A 147 -9.77 16.55 -4.72
N LYS A 148 -10.39 17.10 -3.66
CA LYS A 148 -10.88 18.47 -3.42
C LYS A 148 -10.30 19.63 -4.25
N ASP A 149 -9.04 19.53 -4.64
CA ASP A 149 -8.22 20.65 -5.10
C ASP A 149 -7.87 20.61 -6.60
N ILE A 150 -8.20 19.50 -7.26
CA ILE A 150 -7.99 19.38 -8.70
C ILE A 150 -9.25 19.94 -9.37
N LYS A 151 -9.08 21.07 -10.06
CA LYS A 151 -10.12 21.74 -10.88
C LYS A 151 -10.83 20.82 -11.90
N LEU A 152 -10.43 19.55 -12.06
CA LEU A 152 -11.09 18.57 -12.94
C LEU A 152 -12.43 18.05 -12.38
N LEU A 153 -12.64 17.98 -11.07
CA LEU A 153 -13.88 17.41 -10.53
C LEU A 153 -14.97 18.47 -10.42
N SER A 154 -16.03 18.25 -11.18
CA SER A 154 -17.15 19.15 -11.48
C SER A 154 -17.78 19.84 -10.26
N LYS A 155 -18.30 21.05 -10.49
CA LYS A 155 -19.05 21.90 -9.54
C LYS A 155 -20.43 21.33 -9.20
N ASN A 156 -20.50 20.13 -8.59
CA ASN A 156 -21.76 19.53 -8.16
C ASN A 156 -22.02 19.78 -6.65
N SER A 157 -23.27 20.07 -6.28
CA SER A 157 -23.65 20.51 -4.93
C SER A 157 -23.52 19.41 -3.86
N LEU A 158 -23.65 18.14 -4.24
CA LEU A 158 -23.43 16.98 -3.37
C LEU A 158 -21.95 16.78 -3.04
N ILE A 159 -21.06 16.99 -4.03
CA ILE A 159 -19.62 16.88 -3.86
C ILE A 159 -19.12 17.98 -2.90
N ASN A 160 -19.65 19.20 -3.02
CA ASN A 160 -19.32 20.30 -2.11
C ASN A 160 -19.69 20.07 -0.63
N LYS A 161 -20.63 19.17 -0.33
CA LYS A 161 -21.00 18.82 1.06
C LYS A 161 -20.10 17.74 1.67
N LEU A 162 -19.49 16.91 0.82
CA LEU A 162 -18.60 15.80 1.21
C LEU A 162 -17.12 16.19 1.18
N VAL A 163 -16.82 17.39 0.69
CA VAL A 163 -15.45 17.85 0.43
C VAL A 163 -15.17 19.09 1.27
N LEU A 164 -13.98 19.17 1.86
CA LEU A 164 -13.57 20.28 2.72
C LEU A 164 -13.36 21.57 1.90
N PRO A 165 -13.43 22.79 2.49
CA PRO A 165 -12.99 24.04 1.84
C PRO A 165 -11.48 24.27 1.99
N GLY A 166 -10.73 24.62 0.93
CA GLY A 166 -9.28 24.92 1.05
C GLY A 166 -8.48 24.91 -0.26
N LYS A 167 -7.23 25.40 -0.21
CA LYS A 167 -6.21 25.35 -1.29
C LYS A 167 -4.98 24.60 -0.76
N TYR A 168 -4.62 23.44 -1.31
CA TYR A 168 -3.38 22.72 -0.99
C TYR A 168 -2.15 23.37 -1.65
N LYS A 169 -1.04 23.42 -0.90
CA LYS A 169 0.28 23.72 -1.45
C LYS A 169 0.78 22.56 -2.33
N PRO A 170 1.56 22.81 -3.41
CA PRO A 170 1.99 21.80 -4.38
C PRO A 170 2.63 20.54 -3.77
N MET A 171 3.47 20.67 -2.75
CA MET A 171 4.14 19.54 -2.08
C MET A 171 3.16 18.58 -1.40
N LYS A 172 2.05 19.09 -0.84
CA LYS A 172 1.00 18.26 -0.24
C LYS A 172 0.19 17.48 -1.29
N ARG A 173 0.20 17.93 -2.56
CA ARG A 173 -0.49 17.24 -3.66
C ARG A 173 0.27 16.01 -4.14
N ILE A 174 1.60 16.03 -4.11
CA ILE A 174 2.43 14.89 -4.51
C ILE A 174 2.20 13.70 -3.57
N ILE A 175 2.28 13.94 -2.25
CA ILE A 175 2.01 12.92 -1.22
C ILE A 175 0.64 12.27 -1.44
N PHE A 176 -0.37 13.09 -1.74
CA PHE A 176 -1.71 12.60 -2.01
C PHE A 176 -1.80 11.76 -3.30
N ILE A 177 -1.21 12.24 -4.41
CA ILE A 177 -1.19 11.49 -5.67
C ILE A 177 -0.50 10.13 -5.46
N VAL A 178 0.58 10.09 -4.69
CA VAL A 178 1.26 8.84 -4.37
C VAL A 178 0.40 7.95 -3.48
N PHE A 179 -0.30 8.49 -2.46
CA PHE A 179 -1.25 7.72 -1.65
C PHE A 179 -2.35 7.06 -2.51
N VAL A 180 -2.92 7.81 -3.47
CA VAL A 180 -3.94 7.27 -4.38
C VAL A 180 -3.33 6.22 -5.31
N ALA A 181 -2.21 6.53 -5.95
CA ALA A 181 -1.58 5.61 -6.91
C ALA A 181 -1.12 4.30 -6.23
N MET A 182 -0.48 4.40 -5.06
CA MET A 182 -0.03 3.22 -4.32
C MET A 182 -1.20 2.46 -3.70
N GLY A 183 -2.22 3.16 -3.21
CA GLY A 183 -3.43 2.51 -2.70
C GLY A 183 -4.22 1.79 -3.80
N ALA A 184 -4.31 2.37 -4.99
CA ALA A 184 -4.84 1.69 -6.17
C ALA A 184 -3.97 0.48 -6.53
N GLY A 185 -2.64 0.62 -6.51
CA GLY A 185 -1.69 -0.48 -6.68
C GLY A 185 -1.96 -1.64 -5.72
N LEU A 186 -2.11 -1.34 -4.42
CA LEU A 186 -2.42 -2.33 -3.39
C LEU A 186 -3.77 -3.01 -3.58
N LEU A 187 -4.83 -2.23 -3.82
CA LEU A 187 -6.19 -2.76 -3.94
C LEU A 187 -6.35 -3.59 -5.21
N THR A 188 -5.86 -3.09 -6.34
CA THR A 188 -5.95 -3.81 -7.62
C THR A 188 -5.10 -5.07 -7.60
N SER A 189 -3.85 -5.00 -7.15
CA SER A 189 -2.99 -6.19 -7.04
C SER A 189 -3.52 -7.18 -6.00
N GLY A 190 -3.96 -6.71 -4.83
CA GLY A 190 -4.47 -7.55 -3.75
C GLY A 190 -5.77 -8.27 -4.15
N ALA A 191 -6.74 -7.54 -4.68
CA ALA A 191 -7.99 -8.13 -5.18
C ALA A 191 -7.74 -9.12 -6.32
N THR A 192 -6.81 -8.82 -7.22
CA THR A 192 -6.48 -9.71 -8.34
C THR A 192 -5.75 -10.98 -7.85
N ILE A 193 -4.82 -10.86 -6.90
CA ILE A 193 -4.13 -12.01 -6.27
C ILE A 193 -5.13 -12.93 -5.56
N TRP A 194 -6.12 -12.32 -4.88
CA TRP A 194 -7.20 -13.03 -4.20
C TRP A 194 -8.14 -13.73 -5.19
N TYR A 195 -8.54 -13.04 -6.27
CA TYR A 195 -9.37 -13.61 -7.32
C TYR A 195 -8.69 -14.75 -8.09
N LEU A 196 -7.39 -14.61 -8.39
CA LEU A 196 -6.57 -15.63 -9.05
C LEU A 196 -6.12 -16.72 -8.07
N HIS A 197 -6.98 -17.16 -7.15
CA HIS A 197 -6.64 -18.27 -6.25
C HIS A 197 -6.31 -19.52 -7.10
N PRO A 198 -5.17 -20.20 -6.85
CA PRO A 198 -4.77 -21.32 -7.69
C PRO A 198 -5.81 -22.44 -7.60
N ASP A 199 -6.16 -22.99 -8.75
CA ASP A 199 -7.02 -24.16 -8.92
C ASP A 199 -6.38 -25.15 -9.91
N ALA A 200 -7.06 -26.28 -10.16
CA ALA A 200 -6.58 -27.31 -11.07
C ALA A 200 -6.44 -26.85 -12.55
N PHE A 201 -6.97 -25.67 -12.90
CA PHE A 201 -6.96 -25.11 -14.25
C PHE A 201 -6.02 -23.90 -14.39
N SER A 202 -5.28 -23.57 -13.33
CA SER A 202 -4.37 -22.43 -13.31
C SER A 202 -3.12 -22.71 -14.16
N HIS A 203 -3.07 -22.10 -15.34
CA HIS A 203 -1.97 -22.23 -16.29
C HIS A 203 -0.77 -21.34 -15.95
N ALA A 204 0.39 -21.66 -16.53
CA ALA A 204 1.66 -20.96 -16.41
C ALA A 204 1.56 -19.42 -16.41
N HIS A 205 0.86 -18.83 -17.39
CA HIS A 205 0.76 -17.38 -17.53
C HIS A 205 0.03 -16.71 -16.36
N TYR A 206 -1.01 -17.34 -15.79
CA TYR A 206 -1.70 -16.84 -14.59
C TYR A 206 -0.78 -16.90 -13.36
N ILE A 207 0.01 -17.96 -13.24
CA ILE A 207 0.98 -18.12 -12.15
C ILE A 207 2.04 -17.00 -12.23
N GLN A 208 2.58 -16.73 -13.43
CA GLN A 208 3.58 -15.68 -13.61
C GLN A 208 3.00 -14.28 -13.43
N PHE A 209 1.79 -14.02 -13.91
CA PHE A 209 1.10 -12.76 -13.68
C PHE A 209 0.85 -12.51 -12.19
N LYS A 210 0.42 -13.55 -11.44
CA LYS A 210 0.25 -13.48 -9.99
C LYS A 210 1.56 -13.14 -9.26
N ARG A 211 2.70 -13.68 -9.72
CA ARG A 211 4.02 -13.35 -9.18
C ARG A 211 4.40 -11.89 -9.43
N ALA A 212 4.19 -11.39 -10.64
CA ALA A 212 4.41 -9.98 -10.94
C ALA A 212 3.53 -9.07 -10.06
N LEU A 213 2.26 -9.45 -9.85
CA LEU A 213 1.36 -8.72 -8.96
C LEU A 213 1.82 -8.73 -7.50
N LEU A 214 2.43 -9.81 -7.00
CA LEU A 214 2.99 -9.84 -5.65
C LEU A 214 4.10 -8.79 -5.48
N TYR A 215 4.95 -8.59 -6.49
CA TYR A 215 5.96 -7.52 -6.47
C TYR A 215 5.34 -6.13 -6.53
N VAL A 216 4.29 -5.92 -7.34
CA VAL A 216 3.55 -4.64 -7.37
C VAL A 216 2.88 -4.37 -6.02
N HIS A 217 2.26 -5.38 -5.43
CA HIS A 217 1.59 -5.28 -4.13
C HIS A 217 2.60 -4.90 -3.04
N PHE A 218 3.71 -5.63 -2.97
CA PHE A 218 4.77 -5.37 -2.01
C PHE A 218 5.47 -4.01 -2.25
N GLY A 219 5.80 -3.66 -3.48
CA GLY A 219 6.39 -2.36 -3.80
C GLY A 219 5.47 -1.20 -3.42
N SER A 220 4.16 -1.35 -3.70
CA SER A 220 3.15 -0.36 -3.33
C SER A 220 2.99 -0.24 -1.81
N SER A 221 3.13 -1.35 -1.05
CA SER A 221 3.04 -1.33 0.41
C SER A 221 4.23 -0.60 1.03
N VAL A 222 5.45 -0.84 0.55
CA VAL A 222 6.65 -0.12 1.02
C VAL A 222 6.52 1.38 0.78
N LEU A 223 6.12 1.77 -0.44
CA LEU A 223 6.01 3.18 -0.80
C LEU A 223 4.89 3.87 -0.03
N ILE A 224 3.69 3.28 0.06
CA ILE A 224 2.59 3.92 0.81
C ILE A 224 2.94 4.09 2.29
N MET A 225 3.73 3.18 2.87
CA MET A 225 4.12 3.25 4.28
C MET A 225 5.04 4.43 4.57
N PHE A 226 6.00 4.70 3.68
CA PHE A 226 6.86 5.88 3.76
C PHE A 226 6.03 7.18 3.79
N PHE A 227 5.04 7.30 2.89
CA PHE A 227 4.17 8.48 2.83
C PHE A 227 3.15 8.54 3.98
N LEU A 228 2.68 7.41 4.49
CA LEU A 228 1.82 7.35 5.68
C LEU A 228 2.58 7.83 6.92
N MET A 229 3.83 7.41 7.10
CA MET A 229 4.66 7.86 8.21
C MET A 229 4.99 9.35 8.11
N ASP A 230 5.24 9.88 6.91
CA ASP A 230 5.41 11.33 6.68
C ASP A 230 4.10 12.11 6.91
N PHE A 231 2.95 11.55 6.53
CA PHE A 231 1.64 12.15 6.82
C PHE A 231 1.37 12.17 8.32
N VAL A 232 1.58 11.04 9.02
CA VAL A 232 1.47 10.93 10.47
C VAL A 232 2.45 11.88 11.15
N TYR A 233 3.67 12.06 10.61
CA TYR A 233 4.63 13.05 11.10
C TYR A 233 4.06 14.48 10.95
N SER A 234 3.56 14.81 9.77
CA SER A 234 2.96 16.11 9.47
C SER A 234 1.70 16.39 10.30
N ALA A 235 0.91 15.36 10.63
CA ALA A 235 -0.34 15.47 11.38
C ALA A 235 -0.15 15.45 12.91
N LEU A 236 0.73 14.58 13.42
CA LEU A 236 0.94 14.38 14.87
C LEU A 236 2.08 15.24 15.43
N ILE A 237 3.09 15.56 14.61
CA ILE A 237 4.38 16.12 15.07
C ILE A 237 4.52 17.58 14.62
N ALA A 238 4.31 17.87 13.35
CA ALA A 238 4.64 19.19 12.80
C ALA A 238 3.74 20.33 13.33
N VAL A 239 2.50 20.07 13.76
CA VAL A 239 1.56 21.12 14.20
C VAL A 239 0.66 20.65 15.38
N LYS A 240 0.74 21.31 16.54
CA LYS A 240 -0.20 21.14 17.65
C LYS A 240 -1.56 21.74 17.24
N GLY A 241 -2.60 20.92 17.21
CA GLY A 241 -3.95 21.30 16.79
C GLY A 241 -4.55 20.42 15.71
N ASN A 242 -3.72 19.80 14.85
CA ASN A 242 -4.19 18.86 13.83
C ASN A 242 -4.93 17.65 14.43
N LEU A 243 -4.45 17.12 15.57
CA LEU A 243 -5.14 16.07 16.33
C LEU A 243 -6.44 16.53 17.01
N LYS A 244 -6.51 17.79 17.49
CA LYS A 244 -7.76 18.36 18.03
C LYS A 244 -8.78 18.63 16.92
N GLY A 245 -8.29 18.90 15.71
CA GLY A 245 -9.05 19.04 14.47
C GLY A 245 -9.35 17.72 13.77
N LEU A 246 -8.73 16.61 14.18
CA LEU A 246 -9.03 15.23 13.80
C LEU A 246 -9.98 14.57 14.82
#